data_AF-A0A7C2K9V4-F1
#
_entry.id   AF-A0A7C2K9V4-F1
#
_cell.length_a   1.000
_cell.length_b   1.000
_cell.length_c   1.000
_cell.angle_alpha   90.00
_cell.angle_beta   90.00
_cell.angle_gamma   90.00
#
_symmetry.space_group_name_H-M   'P 1'
#
loop_
_entity.id
_entity.type
_entity.pdbx_description
1 polymer ?
#
loop_
_entity_poly.entity_id
_entity_poly.type
_entity_poly.pdbx_seq_one_letter_code
_entity_poly.pdbx_strand_id
1 'polypeptide(L)'
;MKLPSDLIAELKREIKPYNLSALIGDEGEEVVERCLEKAMVWLKAKLRTYGKEVDLTHPVIKQALLKRTLYELYSYAENEEIARDKAKDAVELLRAEFGTSIEGEGFSGKGQPVAYVIPGRPDWRGF
;
A
#
# COMPACT_ATOMS: atom_id res chain seq x y z
N MET A 1 -1.19 -6.05 20.46
CA MET A 1 -2.23 -6.63 19.58
C MET A 1 -1.54 -7.79 18.88
N LYS A 2 -1.78 -9.05 19.26
CA LYS A 2 -1.02 -10.17 18.66
C LYS A 2 -1.34 -10.22 17.16
N LEU A 3 -0.33 -10.02 16.33
CA LEU A 3 -0.47 -10.15 14.89
C LEU A 3 -0.83 -11.60 14.55
N PRO A 4 -1.61 -11.85 13.49
CA PRO A 4 -1.91 -13.21 13.06
C PRO A 4 -0.60 -13.94 12.74
N SER A 5 -0.30 -15.01 13.49
CA SER A 5 0.86 -15.89 13.23
C SER A 5 0.88 -16.42 11.79
N ASP A 6 -0.29 -16.52 11.17
CA ASP A 6 -0.46 -16.92 9.77
C ASP A 6 0.17 -15.93 8.78
N LEU A 7 0.18 -14.63 9.07
CA LEU A 7 0.79 -13.63 8.17
C LEU A 7 2.31 -13.72 8.17
N ILE A 8 2.93 -14.02 9.31
CA ILE A 8 4.38 -14.23 9.40
C ILE A 8 4.77 -15.51 8.65
N ALA A 9 3.97 -16.57 8.78
CA ALA A 9 4.17 -17.81 8.04
C ALA A 9 4.03 -17.60 6.51
N GLU A 10 3.07 -16.80 6.08
CA GLU A 10 2.91 -16.45 4.66
C GLU A 10 4.05 -15.56 4.15
N LEU A 11 4.49 -14.58 4.93
CA LEU A 11 5.66 -13.77 4.59
C LEU A 11 6.91 -14.65 4.39
N LYS A 12 7.11 -15.64 5.27
CA LYS A 12 8.20 -16.62 5.17
C LYS A 12 8.13 -17.49 3.92
N ARG A 13 6.97 -17.62 3.27
CA ARG A 13 6.82 -18.32 1.97
C ARG A 13 7.13 -17.42 0.78
N GLU A 14 6.90 -16.12 0.91
CA GLU A 14 7.14 -15.12 -0.14
C GLU A 14 8.64 -14.76 -0.29
N ILE A 15 9.43 -14.95 0.76
CA ILE A 15 10.87 -14.68 0.76
C ILE A 15 11.67 -15.96 0.98
N LYS A 16 12.82 -16.07 0.32
CA LYS A 16 13.73 -17.20 0.55
C LYS A 16 14.30 -17.13 1.98
N PRO A 17 14.42 -18.26 2.70
CA PRO A 17 14.87 -18.27 4.10
C PRO A 17 16.19 -17.54 4.34
N TYR A 18 17.17 -17.73 3.43
CA TYR A 18 18.48 -17.06 3.54
C TYR A 18 18.39 -15.54 3.43
N ASN A 19 17.48 -15.01 2.59
CA ASN A 19 17.26 -13.57 2.48
C ASN A 19 16.59 -13.05 3.76
N LEU A 20 15.61 -13.77 4.29
CA LEU A 20 14.94 -13.36 5.52
C LEU A 20 15.94 -13.28 6.67
N SER A 21 16.77 -14.30 6.87
CA SER A 21 17.83 -14.29 7.88
C SER A 21 18.80 -13.12 7.69
N ALA A 22 19.18 -12.79 6.45
CA ALA A 22 20.03 -11.65 6.16
C ALA A 22 19.36 -10.29 6.47
N LEU A 23 18.04 -10.19 6.29
CA LEU A 23 17.29 -8.94 6.55
C LEU A 23 17.01 -8.70 8.04
N ILE A 24 16.77 -9.76 8.82
CA ILE A 24 16.43 -9.64 10.24
C ILE A 24 17.67 -9.66 11.15
N GLY A 25 18.80 -10.19 10.67
CA GLY A 25 20.03 -10.32 11.45
C GLY A 25 19.81 -11.08 12.75
N ASP A 26 20.53 -10.67 13.80
CA ASP A 26 20.46 -11.29 15.13
C ASP A 26 19.22 -10.83 15.94
N GLU A 27 18.51 -9.79 15.50
CA GLU A 27 17.29 -9.28 16.15
C GLU A 27 16.08 -10.21 15.96
N GLY A 28 16.13 -11.13 14.99
CA GLY A 28 15.15 -12.21 14.86
C GLY A 28 13.74 -11.75 14.43
N GLU A 29 12.72 -12.52 14.83
CA GLU A 29 11.33 -12.31 14.35
C GLU A 29 10.69 -11.00 14.86
N GLU A 30 11.25 -10.37 15.90
CA GLU A 30 10.78 -9.08 16.42
C GLU A 30 10.90 -7.93 15.39
N VAL A 31 11.89 -8.00 14.49
CA VAL A 31 12.02 -7.06 13.36
C VAL A 31 10.83 -7.23 12.42
N VAL A 32 10.45 -8.48 12.13
CA VAL A 32 9.34 -8.81 11.23
C VAL A 32 8.02 -8.31 11.81
N GLU A 33 7.80 -8.52 13.11
CA GLU A 33 6.61 -8.02 13.80
C GLU A 33 6.51 -6.50 13.71
N ARG A 34 7.57 -5.76 14.05
CA ARG A 34 7.60 -4.29 13.96
C ARG A 34 7.37 -3.80 12.53
N CYS A 35 7.97 -4.45 11.53
CA CYS A 35 7.75 -4.12 10.12
C CYS A 35 6.29 -4.35 9.70
N LEU A 36 5.68 -5.43 10.19
CA LEU A 36 4.30 -5.77 9.89
C LEU A 36 3.32 -4.80 10.57
N GLU A 37 3.61 -4.36 11.80
CA GLU A 37 2.84 -3.31 12.47
C GLU A 37 2.87 -1.99 11.70
N LYS A 38 4.05 -1.56 11.22
CA LYS A 38 4.18 -0.36 10.36
C LYS A 38 3.39 -0.51 9.06
N ALA A 39 3.51 -1.66 8.40
CA ALA A 39 2.76 -1.96 7.17
C ALA A 39 1.24 -1.95 7.42
N MET A 40 0.78 -2.45 8.56
CA MET A 40 -0.62 -2.43 8.97
C MET A 40 -1.14 -1.00 9.17
N VAL A 41 -0.36 -0.12 9.83
CA VAL A 41 -0.70 1.29 10.00
C VAL A 41 -0.82 1.99 8.65
N TRP A 42 0.13 1.73 7.74
CA TRP A 42 0.08 2.25 6.37
C TRP A 42 -1.16 1.79 5.61
N LEU A 43 -1.49 0.49 5.69
CA LEU A 43 -2.66 -0.08 5.02
C LEU A 43 -3.96 0.51 5.56
N LYS A 44 -4.08 0.67 6.89
CA LYS A 44 -5.22 1.35 7.53
C LYS A 44 -5.36 2.79 7.02
N ALA A 45 -4.25 3.52 6.95
CA ALA A 45 -4.25 4.89 6.45
C ALA A 45 -4.67 4.96 4.98
N LYS A 46 -4.19 4.03 4.14
CA LYS A 46 -4.58 3.95 2.73
C LYS A 46 -6.04 3.55 2.56
N LEU A 47 -6.51 2.46 3.16
CA LEU A 47 -7.91 2.04 3.00
C LEU A 47 -8.90 3.08 3.51
N ARG A 48 -8.52 3.86 4.54
CA ARG A 48 -9.30 5.02 4.98
C ARG A 48 -9.51 6.07 3.87
N THR A 49 -8.55 6.28 2.96
CA THR A 49 -8.75 7.19 1.82
C THR A 49 -9.74 6.64 0.79
N TYR A 50 -9.91 5.31 0.74
CA TYR A 50 -10.91 4.65 -0.11
C TYR A 50 -12.27 4.48 0.59
N GLY A 51 -12.41 4.93 1.85
CA GLY A 51 -13.61 4.68 2.65
C GLY A 51 -13.84 3.19 2.96
N LYS A 52 -12.78 2.38 2.99
CA LYS A 52 -12.83 0.94 3.27
C LYS A 52 -12.11 0.62 4.58
N GLU A 53 -12.57 -0.44 5.24
CA GLU A 53 -11.87 -1.01 6.40
C GLU A 53 -10.85 -2.07 5.97
N VAL A 54 -9.90 -2.38 6.86
CA VAL A 54 -8.92 -3.43 6.62
C VAL A 54 -9.62 -4.79 6.72
N ASP A 55 -9.81 -5.43 5.58
CA ASP A 55 -10.28 -6.81 5.51
C ASP A 55 -9.13 -7.74 5.08
N LEU A 56 -8.57 -8.48 6.03
CA LEU A 56 -7.47 -9.43 5.78
C LEU A 56 -7.94 -10.73 5.10
N THR A 57 -9.26 -10.93 4.95
CA THR A 57 -9.80 -12.05 4.14
C THR A 57 -9.72 -11.74 2.65
N HIS A 58 -9.67 -10.45 2.29
CA HIS A 58 -9.54 -10.03 0.91
C HIS A 58 -8.13 -10.33 0.38
N PRO A 59 -7.98 -11.13 -0.69
CA PRO A 59 -6.67 -11.58 -1.16
C PRO A 59 -5.76 -10.41 -1.55
N VAL A 60 -6.31 -9.37 -2.17
CA VAL A 60 -5.52 -8.19 -2.57
C VAL A 60 -5.04 -7.35 -1.39
N ILE A 61 -5.90 -7.11 -0.38
CA ILE A 61 -5.51 -6.36 0.83
C ILE A 61 -4.40 -7.12 1.56
N LYS A 62 -4.55 -8.43 1.66
CA LYS A 62 -3.56 -9.32 2.28
C LYS A 62 -2.23 -9.30 1.53
N GLN A 63 -2.23 -9.41 0.20
CA GLN A 63 -1.01 -9.34 -0.59
C GLN A 63 -0.36 -7.95 -0.55
N ALA A 64 -1.15 -6.88 -0.57
CA ALA A 64 -0.64 -5.51 -0.42
C ALA A 64 0.03 -5.32 0.95
N LEU A 65 -0.55 -5.89 2.02
CA LEU A 65 0.07 -5.91 3.35
C LEU A 65 1.40 -6.64 3.33
N LEU A 66 1.46 -7.86 2.79
CA LEU A 66 2.68 -8.66 2.73
C LEU A 66 3.79 -7.95 1.95
N LYS A 67 3.48 -7.40 0.78
CA LYS A 67 4.44 -6.63 -0.02
C LYS A 67 4.91 -5.36 0.70
N ARG A 68 4.02 -4.69 1.44
CA ARG A 68 4.40 -3.53 2.26
C ARG A 68 5.29 -3.94 3.44
N THR A 69 5.03 -5.07 4.07
CA THR A 69 5.91 -5.63 5.10
C THR A 69 7.30 -5.94 4.54
N LEU A 70 7.38 -6.51 3.33
CA LEU A 70 8.66 -6.71 2.64
C LEU A 70 9.37 -5.39 2.37
N TYR A 71 8.65 -4.34 1.95
CA TYR A 71 9.23 -3.00 1.82
C TYR A 71 9.89 -2.54 3.12
N GLU A 72 9.19 -2.64 4.26
CA GLU A 72 9.74 -2.20 5.55
C GLU A 72 10.96 -3.04 5.95
N LEU A 73 10.96 -4.34 5.66
CA LEU A 73 12.10 -5.23 5.91
C LEU A 73 13.31 -4.91 5.04
N TYR A 74 13.11 -4.70 3.73
CA TYR A 74 14.20 -4.30 2.83
C TYR A 74 14.70 -2.89 3.15
N SER A 75 13.81 -1.98 3.54
CA SER A 75 14.18 -0.63 3.99
C SER A 75 14.96 -0.66 5.30
N TYR A 76 14.63 -1.58 6.21
CA TYR A 76 15.37 -1.78 7.45
C TYR A 76 16.79 -2.30 7.18
N ALA A 77 16.95 -3.19 6.19
CA ALA A 77 18.25 -3.68 5.74
C ALA A 77 18.97 -2.76 4.73
N GLU A 78 18.60 -1.48 4.67
CA GLU A 78 19.20 -0.45 3.80
C GLU A 78 19.18 -0.78 2.29
N ASN A 79 18.31 -1.71 1.87
CA ASN A 79 18.16 -2.12 0.48
C ASN A 79 17.01 -1.35 -0.19
N GLU A 80 17.26 -0.06 -0.44
CA GLU A 80 16.23 0.87 -0.92
C GLU A 80 15.70 0.56 -2.33
N GLU A 81 16.53 0.01 -3.22
CA GLU A 81 16.11 -0.30 -4.59
C GLU A 81 15.01 -1.37 -4.61
N ILE A 82 15.27 -2.49 -3.93
CA ILE A 82 14.29 -3.58 -3.80
C ILE A 82 13.08 -3.12 -3.00
N ALA A 83 13.29 -2.32 -1.95
CA ALA A 83 12.19 -1.77 -1.18
C ALA A 83 11.24 -0.96 -2.08
N ARG A 84 11.75 0.03 -2.83
CA ARG A 84 10.94 0.92 -3.68
C ARG A 84 10.09 0.13 -4.68
N ASP A 85 10.63 -0.93 -5.27
CA ASP A 85 9.86 -1.77 -6.18
C ASP A 85 8.73 -2.52 -5.46
N LYS A 86 8.97 -3.07 -4.26
CA LYS A 86 7.89 -3.69 -3.46
C LYS A 86 6.83 -2.70 -3.02
N ALA A 87 7.19 -1.45 -2.73
CA ALA A 87 6.23 -0.40 -2.42
C ALA A 87 5.35 -0.04 -3.63
N LYS A 88 5.94 0.06 -4.82
CA LYS A 88 5.19 0.31 -6.06
C LYS A 88 4.20 -0.81 -6.32
N ASP A 89 4.63 -2.07 -6.26
CA ASP A 89 3.76 -3.23 -6.43
C ASP A 89 2.57 -3.20 -5.46
N ALA A 90 2.82 -2.90 -4.17
CA ALA A 90 1.77 -2.86 -3.16
C ALA A 90 0.73 -1.76 -3.45
N VAL A 91 1.18 -0.60 -3.94
CA VAL A 91 0.30 0.51 -4.33
C VAL A 91 -0.46 0.18 -5.62
N GLU A 92 0.19 -0.45 -6.60
CA GLU A 92 -0.45 -0.86 -7.85
C GLU A 92 -1.53 -1.91 -7.61
N LEU A 93 -1.30 -2.88 -6.71
CA LEU A 93 -2.33 -3.84 -6.29
C LEU A 93 -3.55 -3.16 -5.68
N LEU A 94 -3.34 -2.23 -4.73
CA LEU A 94 -4.46 -1.50 -4.13
C LEU A 94 -5.19 -0.62 -5.15
N ARG A 95 -4.46 -0.01 -6.10
CA ARG A 95 -5.05 0.77 -7.19
C ARG A 95 -5.83 -0.07 -8.18
N ALA A 96 -5.35 -1.29 -8.49
CA ALA A 96 -6.05 -2.20 -9.39
C ALA A 96 -7.38 -2.67 -8.79
N GLU A 97 -7.42 -2.89 -7.47
CA GLU A 97 -8.61 -3.39 -6.79
C GLU A 97 -9.62 -2.29 -6.43
N PHE A 98 -9.16 -1.21 -5.81
CA PHE A 98 -10.03 -0.14 -5.31
C PHE A 98 -10.14 1.05 -6.28
N GLY A 99 -9.46 0.98 -7.43
CA GLY A 99 -9.35 2.08 -8.40
C GLY A 99 -8.38 3.19 -7.95
N THR A 100 -8.35 4.30 -8.68
CA THR A 100 -7.85 5.57 -8.13
C THR A 100 -8.79 6.00 -7.01
N SER A 101 -8.28 6.06 -5.78
CA SER A 101 -9.02 6.54 -4.61
C SER A 101 -9.78 7.80 -4.98
N ILE A 102 -11.08 7.81 -4.69
CA ILE A 102 -11.95 8.99 -4.82
C ILE A 102 -11.22 10.19 -4.22
N GLU A 103 -10.91 11.13 -5.12
CA GLU A 103 -10.69 12.56 -4.90
C GLU A 103 -10.19 12.95 -3.50
N GLY A 104 -8.89 12.75 -3.32
CA GLY A 104 -8.10 13.34 -2.26
C GLY A 104 -6.87 13.99 -2.85
N GLU A 105 -7.06 15.24 -3.26
CA GLU A 105 -6.06 16.25 -3.62
C GLU A 105 -5.62 16.34 -5.08
N GLY A 106 -5.75 17.57 -5.55
CA GLY A 106 -5.10 18.04 -6.75
C GLY A 106 -3.60 17.75 -6.75
N PHE A 107 -3.14 17.76 -7.98
CA PHE A 107 -1.79 18.04 -8.44
C PHE A 107 -0.92 16.85 -8.86
N SER A 108 -0.84 16.78 -10.20
CA SER A 108 0.32 16.37 -10.99
C SER A 108 0.57 14.87 -11.17
N GLY A 109 -0.39 14.19 -11.79
CA GLY A 109 -0.11 13.07 -12.70
C GLY A 109 -0.60 13.46 -14.08
N LYS A 110 0.24 13.31 -15.11
CA LYS A 110 -0.09 13.56 -16.53
C LYS A 110 -1.21 12.64 -17.03
N GLY A 111 -2.45 12.89 -16.62
CA GLY A 111 -3.66 12.44 -17.27
C GLY A 111 -4.16 13.57 -18.16
N GLN A 112 -4.54 13.26 -19.40
CA GLN A 112 -5.16 14.25 -20.28
C GLN A 112 -6.34 14.95 -19.56
N PRO A 113 -6.39 16.28 -19.51
CA PRO A 113 -7.55 16.97 -18.96
C PRO A 113 -8.73 16.76 -19.91
N VAL A 114 -9.73 16.00 -19.46
CA VAL A 114 -11.03 15.96 -20.14
C VAL A 114 -11.79 17.20 -19.70
N ALA A 115 -11.71 18.26 -20.50
CA ALA A 115 -12.53 19.44 -20.31
C ALA A 115 -13.97 19.12 -20.75
N TYR A 116 -14.91 19.09 -19.80
CA TYR A 116 -16.34 19.16 -20.14
C TYR A 116 -16.72 20.63 -20.31
N VAL A 117 -17.07 21.01 -21.54
CA VAL A 117 -17.68 22.31 -21.83
C VAL A 117 -19.15 22.24 -21.42
N ILE A 118 -19.52 22.95 -20.35
CA ILE A 118 -20.92 23.18 -20.02
C ILE A 118 -21.42 24.24 -21.02
N PRO A 119 -22.43 23.97 -21.87
CA PRO A 119 -23.00 25.01 -22.71
C PRO A 119 -23.60 26.09 -21.80
N GLY A 120 -23.11 27.32 -21.94
CA GLY A 120 -23.61 28.46 -21.21
C GLY A 120 -25.11 28.63 -21.45
N ARG A 121 -25.88 28.84 -20.38
CA ARG A 121 -27.30 29.19 -20.54
C ARG A 121 -27.38 30.58 -21.20
N PRO A 122 -28.24 30.77 -22.21
CA PRO A 122 -28.36 32.04 -22.92
C PRO A 122 -29.32 33.00 -22.20
N ASP A 123 -29.23 33.14 -20.88
CA ASP A 123 -30.07 34.05 -20.10
C ASP A 123 -29.24 35.17 -19.43
N TRP A 124 -29.33 36.37 -20.01
CA TRP A 124 -28.70 37.62 -19.53
C TRP A 124 -29.36 38.17 -18.24
N ARG A 125 -29.88 37.33 -17.33
CA ARG A 125 -30.60 37.79 -16.13
C ARG A 125 -30.04 37.23 -14.82
N GLY A 126 -28.72 37.16 -14.72
CA GLY A 126 -28.01 36.86 -13.48
C GLY A 126 -27.51 38.07 -12.69
N PHE A 127 -27.36 39.25 -13.33
CA PHE A 127 -27.00 40.54 -12.71
C PHE A 127 -27.54 41.70 -13.54
#